data_AF-A0A2V8H7B1-F1
#
_entry.id   AF-A0A2V8H7B1-F1
#
_cell.length_a   1.000
_cell.length_b   1.000
_cell.length_c   1.000
_cell.angle_alpha   90.00
_cell.angle_beta   90.00
_cell.angle_gamma   90.00
#
_symmetry.space_group_name_H-M   'P 1'
#
loop_
_entity.id
_entity.type
_entity.pdbx_description
1 polymer ?
#
loop_
_entity_poly.entity_id
_entity_poly.type
_entity_poly.pdbx_seq_one_letter_code
_entity_poly.pdbx_strand_id
1 'polypeptide(L)'
;MSNADSPGRGARRLRAGVPWYVRRRRQPPWWPENEPWPPRGPRAWRRHAPPFARRMGGIFIISFFFMVVGMTTVVSWFFGGAAPFARPQRIFFALIWLFLVGGLFRRVVGVFGGMQSRLRAQDVQRRHLMADIAHELRNPLAVLQGRLEGMLDGVYPRDEAQINAVLQETRMLSRLVDDLRTLAHTESGTLALQKEPTDPGVLINDAAASFAGEAVERRIRLDVHAAPDLPLIEVDPLRIREVLTNLISNAMRHTPEG
;
A
#
# COMPACT_ATOMS: atom_id res chain seq x y z
N MET A 1 44.64 27.20 -51.49
CA MET A 1 43.22 27.57 -51.29
C MET A 1 42.78 26.88 -49.98
N SER A 2 43.08 27.39 -48.78
CA SER A 2 42.68 28.66 -48.14
C SER A 2 41.17 28.85 -48.06
N ASN A 3 40.55 28.46 -46.94
CA ASN A 3 39.77 29.27 -45.98
C ASN A 3 38.95 28.28 -45.10
N ALA A 4 39.15 28.10 -43.80
CA ALA A 4 39.07 29.05 -42.69
C ALA A 4 37.79 29.90 -42.73
N ASP A 5 36.76 29.50 -41.97
CA ASP A 5 36.12 30.38 -40.98
C ASP A 5 35.01 29.67 -40.18
N SER A 6 35.25 29.57 -38.88
CA SER A 6 34.23 29.71 -37.81
C SER A 6 34.60 31.01 -37.10
N PRO A 7 33.66 31.86 -36.63
CA PRO A 7 32.80 31.49 -35.50
C PRO A 7 31.43 32.21 -35.39
N GLY A 8 30.46 31.62 -34.69
CA GLY A 8 29.19 32.28 -34.39
C GLY A 8 28.37 31.56 -33.32
N ARG A 9 28.56 31.98 -32.06
CA ARG A 9 27.76 31.61 -30.89
C ARG A 9 26.27 31.93 -31.11
N GLY A 10 25.38 31.01 -30.73
CA GLY A 10 23.96 31.36 -30.55
C GLY A 10 23.03 30.16 -30.39
N ALA A 11 22.51 29.98 -29.18
CA ALA A 11 21.40 29.10 -28.81
C ALA A 11 21.66 27.58 -28.79
N ARG A 12 22.31 27.12 -27.72
CA ARG A 12 21.92 25.85 -27.09
C ARG A 12 20.44 25.95 -26.72
N ARG A 13 19.56 25.49 -27.60
CA ARG A 13 18.17 25.23 -27.24
C ARG A 13 18.18 24.12 -26.20
N LEU A 14 17.91 24.50 -24.96
CA LEU A 14 17.48 23.62 -23.89
C LEU A 14 16.49 22.62 -24.50
N ARG A 15 16.81 21.32 -24.48
CA ARG A 15 15.83 20.27 -24.74
C ARG A 15 14.76 20.43 -23.66
N ALA A 16 13.69 21.16 -23.98
CA ALA A 16 12.51 21.23 -23.17
C ALA A 16 12.07 19.79 -22.93
N GLY A 17 12.19 19.33 -21.68
CA GLY A 17 11.69 18.04 -21.26
C GLY A 17 10.23 17.96 -21.69
N VAL A 18 9.91 16.93 -22.47
CA VAL A 18 8.54 16.66 -22.90
C VAL A 18 7.66 16.66 -21.64
N PRO A 19 6.57 17.45 -21.59
CA PRO A 19 5.71 17.54 -20.42
C PRO A 19 5.26 16.15 -19.94
N TRP A 20 5.24 15.94 -18.63
CA TRP A 20 5.00 14.63 -17.99
C TRP A 20 3.70 13.94 -18.42
N TYR A 21 2.73 14.69 -18.96
CA TYR A 21 1.47 14.15 -19.48
C TYR A 21 1.58 13.47 -20.85
N VAL A 22 2.62 13.77 -21.65
CA VAL A 22 2.78 13.19 -23.01
C VAL A 22 3.40 11.79 -22.97
N ARG A 23 4.02 11.39 -21.84
CA ARG A 23 4.66 10.06 -21.68
C ARG A 23 3.70 8.89 -21.39
N ARG A 24 2.38 9.11 -21.25
CA ARG A 24 1.43 8.05 -20.87
C ARG A 24 0.40 7.71 -21.96
N ARG A 25 0.88 7.28 -23.14
CA ARG A 25 0.06 6.52 -24.11
C ARG A 25 0.51 5.07 -24.31
N ARG A 26 1.33 4.53 -23.41
CA ARG A 26 1.61 3.09 -23.41
C ARG A 26 0.50 2.39 -22.63
N GLN A 27 -0.14 1.43 -23.31
CA GLN A 27 -1.10 0.51 -22.71
C GLN A 27 -0.43 -0.15 -21.49
N PRO A 28 -1.07 -0.11 -20.31
CA PRO A 28 -0.51 -0.74 -19.13
C PRO A 28 -0.33 -2.25 -19.32
N PRO A 29 0.73 -2.87 -18.77
CA PRO A 29 1.03 -4.29 -18.97
C PRO A 29 -0.02 -5.24 -18.38
N TRP A 30 -0.93 -4.73 -17.53
CA TRP A 30 -2.06 -5.47 -16.97
C TRP A 30 -3.35 -5.34 -17.80
N TRP A 31 -3.32 -4.61 -18.91
CA TRP A 31 -4.49 -4.40 -19.77
C TRP A 31 -4.66 -5.58 -20.74
N PRO A 32 -5.86 -6.15 -20.87
CA PRO A 32 -6.11 -7.30 -21.77
C PRO A 32 -5.64 -7.00 -23.20
N GLU A 33 -4.91 -7.93 -23.81
CA GLU A 33 -4.34 -7.78 -25.16
C GLU A 33 -5.39 -7.58 -26.25
N ASN A 34 -6.64 -7.98 -25.97
CA ASN A 34 -7.78 -7.94 -26.89
C ASN A 34 -8.66 -6.69 -26.72
N GLU A 35 -8.29 -5.71 -25.88
CA GLU A 35 -9.09 -4.49 -25.67
C GLU A 35 -8.36 -3.21 -26.12
N PRO A 36 -9.04 -2.30 -26.86
CA PRO A 36 -8.43 -1.08 -27.35
C PRO A 36 -8.17 -0.06 -26.23
N TRP A 37 -6.92 0.38 -26.10
CA TRP A 37 -6.51 1.48 -25.23
C TRP A 37 -6.49 2.82 -25.99
N PRO A 38 -7.04 3.92 -25.45
CA PRO A 38 -7.75 4.07 -24.17
C PRO A 38 -9.22 3.58 -24.24
N PRO A 39 -9.82 3.18 -23.09
CA PRO A 39 -11.19 2.68 -23.04
C PRO A 39 -12.18 3.72 -23.59
N ARG A 40 -12.93 3.37 -24.64
CA ARG A 40 -13.96 4.21 -25.23
C ARG A 40 -15.35 3.74 -24.79
N GLY A 41 -16.05 4.55 -23.99
CA GLY A 41 -17.48 4.41 -23.69
C GLY A 41 -17.84 4.28 -22.20
N PRO A 42 -19.10 4.60 -21.82
CA PRO A 42 -19.56 4.72 -20.43
C PRO A 42 -19.64 3.41 -19.63
N ARG A 43 -19.24 2.26 -20.22
CA ARG A 43 -19.41 0.91 -19.62
C ARG A 43 -18.11 0.16 -19.33
N ALA A 44 -16.94 0.73 -19.62
CA ALA A 44 -15.64 0.03 -19.50
C ALA A 44 -15.29 -0.36 -18.05
N TRP A 45 -15.80 0.36 -17.05
CA TRP A 45 -15.41 0.18 -15.64
C TRP A 45 -16.15 -0.94 -14.88
N ARG A 46 -17.09 -1.65 -15.50
CA ARG A 46 -18.01 -2.54 -14.74
C ARG A 46 -17.61 -4.01 -14.62
N ARG A 47 -16.51 -4.46 -15.22
CA ARG A 47 -16.20 -5.92 -15.28
C ARG A 47 -15.28 -6.47 -14.20
N HIS A 48 -14.61 -5.64 -13.39
CA HIS A 48 -13.72 -6.11 -12.30
C HIS A 48 -14.26 -5.86 -10.88
N ALA A 49 -15.59 -5.93 -10.69
CA ALA A 49 -16.10 -6.17 -9.35
C ALA A 49 -15.79 -7.63 -8.98
N PRO A 50 -15.13 -7.92 -7.85
CA PRO A 50 -14.81 -9.31 -7.47
C PRO A 50 -16.09 -10.16 -7.48
N PRO A 51 -16.03 -11.45 -7.85
CA PRO A 51 -17.21 -12.30 -8.05
C PRO A 51 -18.14 -12.35 -6.81
N PHE A 52 -17.61 -12.04 -5.63
CA PHE A 52 -18.34 -11.86 -4.38
C PHE A 52 -19.35 -10.69 -4.41
N ALA A 53 -19.00 -9.55 -5.01
CA ALA A 53 -19.86 -8.36 -5.05
C ALA A 53 -21.09 -8.52 -5.96
N ARG A 54 -20.95 -9.25 -7.09
CA ARG A 54 -22.10 -9.58 -7.97
C ARG A 54 -23.05 -10.59 -7.33
N ARG A 55 -22.50 -11.58 -6.60
CA ARG A 55 -23.31 -12.57 -5.86
C ARG A 55 -24.08 -11.94 -4.70
N MET A 56 -23.44 -11.07 -3.92
CA MET A 56 -24.11 -10.31 -2.84
C MET A 56 -25.19 -9.37 -3.39
N GLY A 57 -24.89 -8.61 -4.45
CA GLY A 57 -25.86 -7.72 -5.10
C GLY A 57 -27.11 -8.46 -5.60
N GLY A 58 -26.95 -9.67 -6.16
CA GLY A 58 -28.07 -10.52 -6.59
C GLY A 58 -28.96 -10.94 -5.42
N ILE A 59 -28.37 -11.38 -4.29
CA ILE A 59 -29.11 -11.78 -3.09
C ILE A 59 -29.91 -10.59 -2.53
N PHE A 60 -29.31 -9.40 -2.44
CA PHE A 60 -29.99 -8.19 -1.97
C PHE A 60 -31.19 -7.81 -2.85
N ILE A 61 -31.02 -7.88 -4.18
CA ILE A 61 -32.10 -7.55 -5.13
C ILE A 61 -33.25 -8.56 -5.00
N ILE A 62 -32.94 -9.85 -4.88
CA ILE A 62 -33.94 -10.91 -4.73
C ILE A 62 -34.69 -10.75 -3.40
N SER A 63 -33.99 -10.55 -2.29
CA SER A 63 -34.61 -10.33 -0.98
C SER A 63 -35.48 -9.06 -0.94
N PHE A 64 -35.03 -7.98 -1.58
CA PHE A 64 -35.82 -6.74 -1.69
C PHE A 64 -37.09 -6.93 -2.54
N PHE A 65 -36.98 -7.65 -3.66
CA PHE A 65 -38.15 -7.98 -4.49
C PHE A 65 -39.20 -8.78 -3.71
N PHE A 66 -38.79 -9.85 -3.01
CA PHE A 66 -39.72 -10.63 -2.18
C PHE A 66 -40.30 -9.81 -1.02
N MET A 67 -39.55 -8.87 -0.47
CA MET A 67 -40.05 -7.94 0.55
C MET A 67 -41.14 -7.01 -0.02
N VAL A 68 -40.89 -6.37 -1.16
CA VAL A 68 -41.87 -5.46 -1.79
C VAL A 68 -43.13 -6.21 -2.23
N VAL A 69 -42.98 -7.40 -2.81
CA VAL A 69 -44.11 -8.26 -3.20
C VAL A 69 -44.90 -8.72 -1.97
N GLY A 70 -44.22 -9.13 -0.89
CA GLY A 70 -44.89 -9.50 0.35
C GLY A 70 -45.64 -8.34 1.00
N MET A 71 -45.04 -7.14 1.05
CA MET A 71 -45.66 -5.93 1.59
C MET A 71 -46.92 -5.55 0.80
N THR A 72 -46.82 -5.51 -0.54
CA THR A 72 -47.95 -5.18 -1.41
C THR A 72 -49.09 -6.19 -1.29
N THR A 73 -48.76 -7.48 -1.11
CA THR A 73 -49.76 -8.53 -0.87
C THR A 73 -50.47 -8.35 0.48
N VAL A 74 -49.73 -8.08 1.55
CA VAL A 74 -50.30 -7.83 2.89
C VAL A 74 -51.18 -6.58 2.88
N VAL A 75 -50.71 -5.47 2.30
CA VAL A 75 -51.49 -4.22 2.20
C VAL A 75 -52.76 -4.43 1.36
N SER A 76 -52.67 -5.15 0.24
CA SER A 76 -53.82 -5.48 -0.61
C SER A 76 -54.89 -6.27 0.15
N TRP A 77 -54.53 -7.17 1.08
CA TRP A 77 -55.50 -7.91 1.88
C TRP A 77 -56.18 -7.10 2.98
N PHE A 78 -55.56 -6.02 3.45
CA PHE A 78 -56.14 -5.15 4.47
C PHE A 78 -57.05 -4.08 3.88
N PHE A 79 -56.72 -3.55 2.71
CA PHE A 79 -57.48 -2.48 2.04
C PHE A 79 -58.37 -2.98 0.89
N GLY A 80 -58.07 -4.13 0.31
CA GLY A 80 -58.87 -4.78 -0.74
C GLY A 80 -59.89 -5.75 -0.16
N GLY A 81 -61.14 -5.66 -0.63
CA GLY A 81 -62.23 -6.55 -0.18
C GLY A 81 -62.07 -8.02 -0.59
N ALA A 82 -61.17 -8.32 -1.54
CA ALA A 82 -61.01 -9.65 -2.16
C ALA A 82 -59.83 -10.44 -1.58
N ALA A 83 -59.73 -10.57 -0.25
CA ALA A 83 -58.71 -11.44 0.34
C ALA A 83 -59.24 -12.87 0.53
N PRO A 84 -58.46 -13.90 0.17
CA PRO A 84 -58.88 -15.31 0.22
C PRO A 84 -59.03 -15.88 1.64
N PHE A 85 -58.66 -15.12 2.67
CA PHE A 85 -58.61 -15.56 4.07
C PHE A 85 -59.46 -14.69 5.00
N ALA A 86 -59.89 -15.27 6.13
CA ALA A 86 -60.65 -14.57 7.18
C ALA A 86 -59.77 -13.53 7.91
N ARG A 87 -60.38 -12.47 8.47
CA ARG A 87 -59.69 -11.38 9.18
C ARG A 87 -58.62 -11.82 10.21
N PRO A 88 -58.85 -12.81 11.11
CA PRO A 88 -57.82 -13.22 12.08
C PRO A 88 -56.58 -13.84 11.42
N GLN A 89 -56.74 -14.56 10.30
CA GLN A 89 -55.63 -15.15 9.55
C GLN A 89 -54.78 -14.08 8.85
N ARG A 90 -55.38 -12.96 8.40
CA ARG A 90 -54.65 -11.83 7.79
C ARG A 90 -53.71 -11.17 8.78
N ILE A 91 -54.16 -10.97 10.02
CA ILE A 91 -53.35 -10.41 11.11
C ILE A 91 -52.18 -11.35 11.42
N PHE A 92 -52.43 -12.67 11.48
CA PHE A 92 -51.40 -13.67 11.70
C PHE A 92 -50.29 -13.62 10.63
N PHE A 93 -50.64 -13.58 9.34
CA PHE A 93 -49.66 -13.46 8.26
C PHE A 93 -48.92 -12.13 8.25
N ALA A 94 -49.59 -11.02 8.59
CA ALA A 94 -48.95 -9.71 8.70
C ALA A 94 -47.90 -9.68 9.83
N LEU A 95 -48.19 -10.33 10.96
CA LEU A 95 -47.23 -10.45 12.08
C LEU A 95 -46.04 -11.34 11.71
N ILE A 96 -46.26 -12.47 11.04
CA ILE A 96 -45.18 -13.32 10.52
C ILE A 96 -44.30 -12.55 9.53
N TRP A 97 -44.93 -11.82 8.61
CA TRP A 97 -44.22 -11.02 7.62
C TRP A 97 -43.41 -9.89 8.29
N LEU A 98 -44.00 -9.17 9.25
CA LEU A 98 -43.31 -8.14 10.03
C LEU A 98 -42.11 -8.72 10.80
N PHE A 99 -42.28 -9.90 11.41
CA PHE A 99 -41.21 -10.58 12.13
C PHE A 99 -40.06 -11.00 11.20
N LEU A 100 -40.37 -11.59 10.05
CA LEU A 100 -39.38 -11.98 9.04
C LEU A 100 -38.62 -10.77 8.49
N VAL A 101 -39.33 -9.69 8.14
CA VAL A 101 -38.72 -8.45 7.62
C VAL A 101 -37.88 -7.76 8.69
N GLY A 102 -38.36 -7.69 9.93
CA GLY A 102 -37.60 -7.14 11.05
C GLY A 102 -36.31 -7.91 11.32
N GLY A 103 -36.34 -9.24 11.24
CA GLY A 103 -35.16 -10.10 11.35
C GLY A 103 -34.14 -9.88 10.23
N LEU A 104 -34.61 -9.78 8.99
CA LEU A 104 -33.75 -9.48 7.84
C LEU A 104 -33.12 -8.10 7.95
N PHE A 105 -33.91 -7.08 8.29
CA PHE A 105 -33.44 -5.71 8.48
C PHE A 105 -32.34 -5.62 9.54
N ARG A 106 -32.53 -6.29 10.69
CA ARG A 106 -31.52 -6.33 11.76
C ARG A 106 -30.19 -6.94 11.30
N ARG A 107 -30.23 -8.02 10.49
CA ARG A 107 -29.02 -8.63 9.92
C ARG A 107 -28.31 -7.68 8.96
N VAL A 108 -29.05 -7.03 8.07
CA VAL A 108 -28.47 -6.09 7.09
C VAL A 108 -27.83 -4.90 7.81
N VAL A 109 -28.53 -4.31 8.79
CA VAL A 109 -28.00 -3.20 9.60
C VAL A 109 -26.76 -3.63 10.38
N GLY A 110 -26.74 -4.85 10.94
CA GLY A 110 -25.55 -5.38 11.64
C GLY A 110 -24.34 -5.57 10.72
N VAL A 111 -24.54 -6.11 9.52
CA VAL A 111 -23.47 -6.27 8.52
C VAL A 111 -22.95 -4.92 8.03
N PHE A 112 -23.84 -3.96 7.74
CA PHE A 112 -23.45 -2.60 7.35
C PHE A 112 -22.72 -1.87 8.48
N GLY A 113 -23.21 -1.98 9.72
CA GLY A 113 -22.56 -1.40 10.89
C GLY A 113 -21.16 -1.96 11.10
N GLY A 114 -21.00 -3.29 10.96
CA GLY A 114 -19.70 -3.96 11.03
C GLY A 114 -18.74 -3.57 9.89
N MET A 115 -19.26 -3.35 8.68
CA MET A 115 -18.45 -2.86 7.56
C MET A 115 -18.02 -1.41 7.77
N GLN A 116 -18.92 -0.55 8.24
CA GLN A 116 -18.65 0.86 8.50
C GLN A 116 -17.64 1.03 9.65
N SER A 117 -17.73 0.21 10.69
CA SER A 117 -16.76 0.24 11.80
C SER A 117 -15.37 -0.20 11.34
N ARG A 118 -15.27 -1.23 10.49
CA ARG A 118 -13.99 -1.66 9.89
C ARG A 118 -13.35 -0.57 9.04
N LEU A 119 -14.14 0.10 8.19
CA LEU A 119 -13.65 1.22 7.37
C LEU A 119 -13.16 2.38 8.23
N ARG A 120 -13.93 2.75 9.27
CA ARG A 120 -13.52 3.80 10.21
C ARG A 120 -12.25 3.43 10.97
N ALA A 121 -12.12 2.18 11.41
CA ALA A 121 -10.91 1.70 12.09
C ALA A 121 -9.69 1.78 11.16
N GLN A 122 -9.81 1.37 9.90
CA GLN A 122 -8.75 1.49 8.91
C GLN A 122 -8.36 2.95 8.65
N ASP A 123 -9.33 3.85 8.50
CA ASP A 123 -9.07 5.29 8.32
C ASP A 123 -8.37 5.91 9.53
N VAL A 124 -8.79 5.56 10.74
CA VAL A 124 -8.15 6.02 11.99
C VAL A 124 -6.72 5.52 12.08
N GLN A 125 -6.50 4.23 11.83
CA GLN A 125 -5.16 3.62 11.86
C GLN A 125 -4.23 4.25 10.81
N ARG A 126 -4.73 4.49 9.60
CA ARG A 126 -3.99 5.22 8.55
C ARG A 126 -3.61 6.63 8.99
N ARG A 127 -4.51 7.37 9.65
CA ARG A 127 -4.21 8.73 10.14
C ARG A 127 -3.16 8.72 11.25
N HIS A 128 -3.24 7.78 12.18
CA HIS A 128 -2.23 7.61 13.23
C HIS A 128 -0.87 7.31 12.61
N LEU A 129 -0.80 6.33 11.71
CA LEU A 129 0.44 6.01 11.00
C LEU A 129 1.01 7.25 10.29
N MET A 130 0.20 8.01 9.54
CA MET A 130 0.66 9.22 8.87
C MET A 130 1.16 10.30 9.84
N ALA A 131 0.54 10.43 11.01
CA ALA A 131 0.98 11.35 12.05
C ALA A 131 2.34 10.92 12.64
N ASP A 132 2.49 9.65 12.96
CA ASP A 132 3.74 9.08 13.50
C ASP A 132 4.89 9.26 12.51
N ILE A 133 4.65 8.97 11.23
CA ILE A 133 5.59 9.20 10.13
C ILE A 133 6.01 10.67 10.05
N ALA A 134 5.05 11.58 10.10
CA ALA A 134 5.33 13.01 10.03
C ALA A 134 6.17 13.47 11.23
N HIS A 135 5.92 12.92 12.42
CA HIS A 135 6.72 13.21 13.62
C HIS A 135 8.15 12.68 13.50
N GLU A 136 8.32 11.43 13.05
CA GLU A 136 9.64 10.81 12.89
C GLU A 136 10.49 11.48 11.81
N LEU A 137 9.88 12.04 10.76
CA LEU A 137 10.60 12.80 9.72
C LEU A 137 10.94 14.22 10.17
N ARG A 138 10.09 14.86 10.99
CA ARG A 138 10.28 16.25 11.40
C ARG A 138 11.52 16.43 12.29
N ASN A 139 11.80 15.45 13.14
CA ASN A 139 12.91 15.51 14.08
C ASN A 139 14.29 15.55 13.38
N PRO A 140 14.67 14.58 12.51
CA PRO A 140 15.95 14.61 11.80
C PRO A 140 16.04 15.82 10.85
N LEU A 141 14.92 16.25 10.24
CA LEU A 141 14.89 17.45 9.41
C LEU A 141 15.21 18.71 10.22
N ALA A 142 14.64 18.87 11.41
CA ALA A 142 14.92 20.01 12.28
C ALA A 142 16.38 20.02 12.76
N VAL A 143 16.94 18.86 13.09
CA VAL A 143 18.36 18.73 13.45
C VAL A 143 19.27 19.11 12.27
N LEU A 144 18.97 18.61 11.07
CA LEU A 144 19.71 18.93 9.86
C LEU A 144 19.68 20.44 9.56
N GLN A 145 18.48 21.04 9.64
CA GLN A 145 18.30 22.48 9.42
C GLN A 145 19.06 23.30 10.46
N GLY A 146 18.93 22.99 11.75
CA GLY A 146 19.61 23.72 12.82
C GLY A 146 21.14 23.61 12.74
N ARG A 147 21.68 22.46 12.29
CA ARG A 147 23.12 22.33 12.02
C ARG A 147 23.58 23.20 10.86
N LEU A 148 22.83 23.20 9.76
CA LEU A 148 23.14 24.04 8.61
C LEU A 148 23.05 25.54 8.95
N GLU A 149 22.02 25.96 9.69
CA GLU A 149 21.88 27.34 10.19
C GLU A 149 23.06 27.72 11.11
N GLY A 150 23.42 26.87 12.08
CA GLY A 150 24.58 27.12 12.94
C GLY A 150 25.90 27.17 12.18
N MET A 151 26.06 26.41 11.09
CA MET A 151 27.22 26.53 10.20
C MET A 151 27.19 27.84 9.41
N LEU A 152 26.02 28.32 8.97
CA LEU A 152 25.88 29.59 8.25
C LEU A 152 26.18 30.78 9.16
N ASP A 153 25.68 30.75 10.40
CA ASP A 153 25.84 31.81 11.40
C ASP A 153 27.23 31.80 12.07
N GLY A 154 28.06 30.79 11.77
CA GLY A 154 29.41 30.66 12.30
C GLY A 154 29.47 30.11 13.74
N VAL A 155 28.33 29.66 14.28
CA VAL A 155 28.24 28.96 15.58
C VAL A 155 28.94 27.60 15.51
N TYR A 156 28.82 26.91 14.37
CA TYR A 156 29.53 25.66 14.10
C TYR A 156 30.65 25.86 13.06
N PRO A 157 31.82 25.23 13.25
CA PRO A 157 32.88 25.25 12.25
C PRO A 157 32.41 24.55 10.97
N ARG A 158 32.85 25.05 9.82
CA ARG A 158 32.58 24.43 8.51
C ARG A 158 33.66 23.42 8.18
N ASP A 159 33.91 22.50 9.11
CA ASP A 159 34.91 21.46 8.98
C ASP A 159 34.31 20.16 8.44
N GLU A 160 35.19 19.22 8.12
CA GLU A 160 34.81 17.91 7.60
C GLU A 160 33.95 17.12 8.59
N ALA A 161 34.11 17.35 9.90
CA ALA A 161 33.32 16.70 10.93
C ALA A 161 31.84 17.14 10.89
N GLN A 162 31.57 18.45 10.78
CA GLN A 162 30.18 18.93 10.68
C GLN A 162 29.53 18.56 9.35
N ILE A 163 30.28 18.59 8.25
CA ILE A 163 29.78 18.15 6.94
C ILE A 163 29.42 16.66 6.97
N ASN A 164 30.27 15.82 7.58
CA ASN A 164 29.96 14.40 7.77
C ASN A 164 28.73 14.19 8.67
N ALA A 165 28.55 14.99 9.72
CA ALA A 165 27.36 14.91 10.57
C ALA A 165 26.06 15.21 9.80
N VAL A 166 26.06 16.26 8.97
CA VAL A 166 24.91 16.58 8.09
C VAL A 166 24.66 15.46 7.08
N LEU A 167 25.71 14.88 6.51
CA LEU A 167 25.61 13.76 5.57
C LEU A 167 25.03 12.50 6.22
N GLN A 168 25.39 12.20 7.47
CA GLN A 168 24.80 11.09 8.22
C GLN A 168 23.31 11.31 8.47
N GLU A 169 22.89 12.52 8.82
CA GLU A 169 21.47 12.86 9.00
C GLU A 169 20.67 12.70 7.70
N THR A 170 21.25 13.07 6.55
CA THR A 170 20.61 12.85 5.24
C THR A 170 20.48 11.38 4.87
N ARG A 171 21.48 10.57 5.21
CA ARG A 171 21.42 9.10 5.05
C ARG A 171 20.34 8.48 5.92
N MET A 172 20.20 8.94 7.17
CA MET A 172 19.14 8.51 8.07
C MET A 172 17.75 8.84 7.51
N LEU A 173 17.53 10.07 7.05
CA LEU A 173 16.30 10.49 6.37
C LEU A 173 15.98 9.62 5.14
N SER A 174 17.00 9.27 4.35
CA SER A 174 16.83 8.42 3.16
C SER A 174 16.38 7.00 3.54
N ARG A 175 16.98 6.40 4.56
CA ARG A 175 16.56 5.09 5.09
C ARG A 175 15.11 5.11 5.59
N LEU A 176 14.74 6.16 6.34
CA LEU A 176 13.38 6.32 6.84
C LEU A 176 12.37 6.38 5.70
N VAL A 177 12.68 7.11 4.62
CA VAL A 177 11.83 7.15 3.41
C VAL A 177 11.72 5.78 2.72
N ASP A 178 12.81 5.02 2.63
CA ASP A 178 12.81 3.68 2.05
C ASP A 178 11.99 2.68 2.89
N ASP A 179 12.07 2.77 4.22
CA ASP A 179 11.26 1.97 5.15
C ASP A 179 9.77 2.28 4.98
N LEU A 180 9.40 3.56 4.83
CA LEU A 180 8.03 3.98 4.57
C LEU A 180 7.50 3.49 3.24
N ARG A 181 8.35 3.49 2.20
CA ARG A 181 8.00 2.96 0.89
C ARG A 181 7.75 1.45 0.97
N THR A 182 8.56 0.74 1.74
CA THR A 182 8.41 -0.71 1.97
C THR A 182 7.12 -1.01 2.73
N LEU A 183 6.81 -0.23 3.77
CA LEU A 183 5.54 -0.34 4.52
C LEU A 183 4.32 -0.06 3.63
N ALA A 184 4.35 1.02 2.84
CA ALA A 184 3.26 1.37 1.93
C ALA A 184 3.00 0.31 0.86
N HIS A 185 4.06 -0.37 0.38
CA HIS A 185 3.90 -1.51 -0.53
C HIS A 185 3.27 -2.72 0.16
N THR A 186 3.61 -2.97 1.43
CA THR A 186 3.10 -4.10 2.22
C THR A 186 1.62 -3.94 2.60
N GLU A 187 1.19 -2.73 3.01
CA GLU A 187 -0.22 -2.47 3.38
C GLU A 187 -1.21 -2.57 2.21
N SER A 188 -0.73 -2.42 0.97
CA SER A 188 -1.60 -2.45 -0.22
C SER A 188 -2.21 -3.83 -0.52
N GLY A 189 -1.80 -4.89 0.20
CA GLY A 189 -2.30 -6.26 0.00
C GLY A 189 -2.01 -6.84 -1.39
N THR A 190 -1.14 -6.20 -2.18
CA THR A 190 -0.78 -6.59 -3.56
C THR A 190 0.71 -6.92 -3.68
N LEU A 191 1.34 -7.37 -2.59
CA LEU A 191 2.68 -7.92 -2.67
C LEU A 191 2.63 -9.30 -3.33
N ALA A 192 2.67 -9.32 -4.66
CA ALA A 192 2.88 -10.53 -5.43
C ALA A 192 4.34 -10.97 -5.21
N LEU A 193 4.53 -11.94 -4.31
CA LEU A 193 5.83 -12.56 -4.06
C LEU A 193 6.24 -13.39 -5.28
N GLN A 194 7.42 -13.11 -5.82
CA GLN A 194 8.02 -13.93 -6.87
C GLN A 194 8.83 -15.03 -6.18
N LYS A 195 8.15 -16.14 -5.87
CA LYS A 195 8.79 -17.27 -5.19
C LYS A 195 9.59 -18.09 -6.19
N GLU A 196 10.82 -18.41 -5.82
CA GLU A 196 11.69 -19.32 -6.55
C GLU A 196 12.51 -20.19 -5.59
N PRO A 197 12.93 -21.40 -6.02
CA PRO A 197 13.79 -22.26 -5.21
C PRO A 197 15.11 -21.55 -4.94
N THR A 198 15.35 -21.20 -3.68
CA THR A 198 16.51 -20.39 -3.25
C THR A 198 17.33 -21.16 -2.22
N ASP A 199 18.66 -21.11 -2.36
CA ASP A 199 19.58 -21.59 -1.34
C ASP A 199 19.69 -20.56 -0.19
N PRO A 200 19.23 -20.89 1.02
CA PRO A 200 19.26 -19.95 2.14
C PRO A 200 20.69 -19.65 2.60
N GLY A 201 21.62 -20.59 2.48
CA GLY A 201 23.02 -20.39 2.84
C GLY A 201 23.67 -19.33 1.96
N VAL A 202 23.44 -19.40 0.64
CA VAL A 202 23.92 -18.38 -0.31
C VAL A 202 23.31 -17.01 0.02
N LEU A 203 21.99 -16.97 0.23
CA LEU A 203 21.28 -15.72 0.49
C LEU A 203 21.74 -15.00 1.77
N ILE A 204 21.96 -15.76 2.85
CA ILE A 204 22.47 -15.23 4.14
C ILE A 204 23.91 -14.74 3.99
N ASN A 205 24.77 -15.50 3.32
CA ASN A 205 26.16 -15.12 3.09
C ASN A 205 26.27 -13.84 2.26
N ASP A 206 25.49 -13.72 1.17
CA ASP A 206 25.49 -12.50 0.37
C ASP A 206 25.04 -11.27 1.16
N ALA A 207 24.01 -11.43 1.99
CA ALA A 207 23.52 -10.35 2.83
C ALA A 207 24.59 -9.94 3.86
N ALA A 208 25.23 -10.90 4.54
CA ALA A 208 26.30 -10.63 5.49
C ALA A 208 27.53 -9.98 4.85
N ALA A 209 27.91 -10.41 3.64
CA ALA A 209 29.04 -9.85 2.90
C ALA A 209 28.90 -8.34 2.64
N SER A 210 27.67 -7.86 2.44
CA SER A 210 27.41 -6.42 2.24
C SER A 210 27.70 -5.55 3.46
N PHE A 211 27.81 -6.14 4.67
CA PHE A 211 28.13 -5.46 5.92
C PHE A 211 29.57 -5.72 6.40
N ALA A 212 30.36 -6.53 5.68
CA ALA A 212 31.72 -6.90 6.12
C ALA A 212 32.61 -5.67 6.35
N GLY A 213 32.52 -4.65 5.50
CA GLY A 213 33.27 -3.39 5.67
C GLY A 213 32.85 -2.61 6.91
N GLU A 214 31.54 -2.42 7.13
CA GLU A 214 31.00 -1.72 8.30
C GLU A 214 31.32 -2.48 9.60
N ALA A 215 31.32 -3.82 9.57
CA ALA A 215 31.70 -4.66 10.70
C ALA A 215 33.17 -4.48 11.11
N VAL A 216 34.07 -4.39 10.13
CA VAL A 216 35.49 -4.10 10.38
C VAL A 216 35.67 -2.69 10.96
N GLU A 217 35.03 -1.67 10.38
CA GLU A 217 35.12 -0.29 10.86
C GLU A 217 34.64 -0.15 12.31
N ARG A 218 33.58 -0.87 12.68
CA ARG A 218 33.00 -0.85 14.03
C ARG A 218 33.58 -1.88 14.99
N ARG A 219 34.57 -2.68 14.57
CA ARG A 219 35.16 -3.77 15.37
C ARG A 219 34.09 -4.74 15.92
N ILE A 220 33.11 -5.08 15.10
CA ILE A 220 32.06 -6.04 15.43
C ILE A 220 32.36 -7.34 14.69
N ARG A 221 32.31 -8.47 15.39
CA ARG A 221 32.42 -9.79 14.75
C ARG A 221 31.07 -10.20 14.16
N LEU A 222 31.04 -10.42 12.85
CA LEU A 222 29.87 -10.92 12.12
C LEU A 222 30.17 -12.34 11.60
N ASP A 223 29.62 -13.35 12.28
CA ASP A 223 29.78 -14.75 11.92
C ASP A 223 28.49 -15.31 11.31
N VAL A 224 28.62 -16.00 10.17
CA VAL A 224 27.50 -16.70 9.52
C VAL A 224 27.59 -18.19 9.83
N HIS A 225 26.58 -18.69 10.56
CA HIS A 225 26.44 -20.12 10.86
C HIS A 225 25.27 -20.70 10.08
N ALA A 226 25.55 -21.23 8.89
CA ALA A 226 24.61 -21.98 8.07
C ALA A 226 25.02 -23.46 8.02
N ALA A 227 24.06 -24.38 8.16
CA ALA A 227 24.33 -25.80 7.95
C ALA A 227 24.68 -26.03 6.46
N PRO A 228 25.67 -26.89 6.16
CA PRO A 228 26.16 -27.09 4.78
C PRO A 228 25.15 -27.79 3.86
N ASP A 229 24.11 -28.40 4.42
CA ASP A 229 23.13 -29.27 3.75
C ASP A 229 21.69 -28.73 3.87
N LEU A 230 21.53 -27.40 3.91
CA LEU A 230 20.21 -26.78 3.96
C LEU A 230 19.41 -27.07 2.66
N PRO A 231 18.14 -27.47 2.77
CA PRO A 231 17.29 -27.68 1.60
C PRO A 231 16.98 -26.34 0.92
N LEU A 232 16.76 -26.38 -0.39
CA LEU A 232 16.21 -25.24 -1.14
C LEU A 232 14.83 -24.85 -0.57
N ILE A 233 14.59 -23.55 -0.44
CA ILE A 233 13.32 -23.01 0.07
C ILE A 233 12.63 -22.15 -0.99
N GLU A 234 11.30 -22.24 -1.06
CA GLU A 234 10.47 -21.45 -1.97
C GLU A 234 10.20 -20.06 -1.38
N VAL A 235 11.04 -19.10 -1.72
CA VAL A 235 10.98 -17.72 -1.21
C VAL A 235 11.20 -16.70 -2.32
N ASP A 236 10.87 -15.44 -2.05
CA ASP A 236 11.26 -14.31 -2.89
C ASP A 236 12.63 -13.80 -2.40
N PRO A 237 13.74 -14.08 -3.12
CA PRO A 237 15.08 -13.79 -2.61
C PRO A 237 15.34 -12.29 -2.47
N LEU A 238 14.71 -11.45 -3.29
CA LEU A 238 14.84 -10.00 -3.15
C LEU A 238 14.24 -9.54 -1.82
N ARG A 239 13.04 -10.04 -1.48
CA ARG A 239 12.36 -9.69 -0.22
C ARG A 239 13.04 -10.25 1.00
N ILE A 240 13.49 -11.50 0.95
CA ILE A 240 14.22 -12.08 2.09
C ILE A 240 15.57 -11.37 2.28
N ARG A 241 16.25 -10.95 1.21
CA ARG A 241 17.46 -10.12 1.31
C ARG A 241 17.17 -8.77 1.98
N GLU A 242 16.07 -8.10 1.65
CA GLU A 242 15.65 -6.86 2.33
C GLU A 242 15.46 -7.10 3.84
N VAL A 243 14.77 -8.18 4.22
CA VAL A 243 14.59 -8.57 5.63
C VAL A 243 15.93 -8.81 6.32
N LEU A 244 16.81 -9.62 5.73
CA LEU A 244 18.13 -9.91 6.29
C LEU A 244 18.97 -8.64 6.44
N THR A 245 18.95 -7.75 5.44
CA THR A 245 19.67 -6.47 5.45
C THR A 245 19.19 -5.60 6.61
N ASN A 246 17.88 -5.51 6.83
CA ASN A 246 17.31 -4.74 7.92
C ASN A 246 17.66 -5.33 9.29
N LEU A 247 17.61 -6.65 9.44
CA LEU A 247 17.98 -7.32 10.69
C LEU A 247 19.47 -7.16 11.01
N ILE A 248 20.36 -7.35 10.03
CA ILE A 248 21.81 -7.20 10.21
C ILE A 248 22.14 -5.73 10.51
N SER A 249 21.57 -4.78 9.76
CA SER A 249 21.75 -3.34 10.04
C SER A 249 21.30 -2.99 11.45
N ASN A 250 20.21 -3.59 11.94
CA ASN A 250 19.74 -3.36 13.30
C ASN A 250 20.69 -3.97 14.34
N ALA A 251 21.17 -5.20 14.12
CA ALA A 251 22.16 -5.84 14.99
C ALA A 251 23.45 -5.01 15.08
N MET A 252 23.98 -4.55 13.94
CA MET A 252 25.17 -3.68 13.87
C MET A 252 25.02 -2.35 14.63
N ARG A 253 23.79 -1.84 14.77
CA ARG A 253 23.50 -0.60 15.51
C ARG A 253 23.48 -0.81 17.03
N HIS A 254 23.09 -2.01 17.48
CA HIS A 254 22.87 -2.30 18.90
C HIS A 254 23.97 -3.14 19.56
N THR A 255 24.85 -3.75 18.76
CA THR A 255 26.02 -4.47 19.28
C THR A 255 27.13 -3.45 19.59
N PRO A 256 27.62 -3.38 20.84
CA PRO A 256 28.78 -2.54 21.20
C PRO A 256 30.07 -3.11 20.58
N GLU A 257 31.12 -2.29 20.52
CA GLU A 257 32.45 -2.73 20.03
C GLU A 257 32.99 -3.88 20.90
N GLY A 258 33.51 -4.95 20.28
CA GLY A 258 34.04 -6.13 21.01
C GLY A 258 34.00 -7.44 20.23
#